data_AF-A0A8D8PBJ8-F1
#
_entry.id   AF-A0A8D8PBJ8-F1
#
_cell.length_a   1.000
_cell.length_b   1.000
_cell.length_c   1.000
_cell.angle_alpha   90.00
_cell.angle_beta   90.00
_cell.angle_gamma   90.00
#
_symmetry.space_group_name_H-M   'P 1'
#
loop_
_entity.id
_entity.type
_entity.pdbx_description
1 polymer ?
#
loop_
_entity_poly.entity_id
_entity_poly.type
_entity_poly.pdbx_seq_one_letter_code
_entity_poly.pdbx_strand_id
1 'polypeptide(L)'
;NLLSKCTGCAGKLTHPASGDECLVGTCYDGVRCQLMNDDEPHCGLCPVGYDGDGVSCGKRNACDKKPCYAGVQCSARDDYPYYGCGSCPAGYDGDGRKCWKKDLCARRACFPGVTCKWTAESPFFECGSCPVGYEEEGPVRETSLLPWCYLQVDG
;
A
#
# COMPACT_ATOMS: atom_id res chain seq x y z
N ASN A 1 44.27 -17.69 -3.81
CA ASN A 1 44.79 -17.82 -5.18
C ASN A 1 43.68 -17.40 -6.14
N LEU A 2 43.66 -16.12 -6.51
CA LEU A 2 42.57 -15.45 -7.23
C LEU A 2 42.66 -15.66 -8.76
N LEU A 3 43.31 -16.74 -9.21
CA LEU A 3 43.45 -17.07 -10.62
C LEU A 3 42.28 -17.89 -11.18
N SER A 4 41.33 -18.35 -10.37
CA SER A 4 40.28 -19.28 -10.81
C SER A 4 39.00 -18.64 -11.38
N LYS A 5 38.92 -17.31 -11.49
CA LYS A 5 37.69 -16.60 -11.92
C LYS A 5 37.75 -15.90 -13.28
N CYS A 6 38.87 -15.93 -13.99
CA CYS A 6 38.99 -15.28 -15.30
C CYS A 6 39.05 -16.29 -16.45
N THR A 7 37.91 -16.88 -16.81
CA THR A 7 37.80 -17.85 -17.91
C THR A 7 37.46 -17.20 -19.27
N GLY A 8 37.84 -15.93 -19.50
CA GLY A 8 37.35 -15.20 -20.68
C GLY A 8 38.18 -14.03 -21.20
N CYS A 9 39.39 -13.77 -20.70
CA CYS A 9 40.23 -12.70 -21.27
C CYS A 9 41.11 -13.25 -22.40
N ALA A 10 40.60 -13.26 -23.62
CA ALA A 10 41.39 -13.50 -24.83
C ALA A 10 41.94 -12.16 -25.36
N GLY A 11 43.01 -11.68 -24.75
CA GLY A 11 43.72 -10.48 -25.17
C GLY A 11 44.94 -10.23 -24.30
N LYS A 12 46.04 -9.73 -24.88
CA LYS A 12 47.20 -9.29 -24.08
C LYS A 12 46.71 -8.29 -23.03
N LEU A 13 46.80 -8.67 -21.75
CA LEU A 13 46.65 -7.75 -20.63
C LEU A 13 47.75 -6.69 -20.76
N THR A 14 47.41 -5.59 -21.41
CA THR A 14 48.31 -4.46 -21.68
C THR A 14 48.14 -3.35 -20.66
N HIS A 15 47.26 -3.51 -19.68
CA HIS A 15 47.20 -2.62 -18.55
C HIS A 15 48.00 -3.23 -17.38
N PRO A 16 49.00 -2.51 -16.83
CA PRO A 16 49.51 -2.84 -15.50
C PRO A 16 48.35 -2.75 -14.51
N ALA A 17 48.48 -3.33 -13.32
CA ALA A 17 47.54 -3.10 -12.22
C ALA A 17 47.37 -1.59 -12.02
N SER A 18 46.32 -0.99 -12.59
CA SER A 18 46.06 0.43 -12.44
C SER A 18 45.43 0.60 -11.08
N GLY A 19 46.09 1.34 -10.20
CA GLY A 19 45.63 1.69 -8.86
C GLY A 19 44.42 2.61 -8.87
N ASP A 20 43.33 2.18 -9.49
CA ASP A 20 42.02 2.79 -9.37
C ASP A 20 40.97 1.67 -9.23
N GLU A 21 40.66 1.29 -7.97
CA GLU A 21 39.64 0.28 -7.68
C GLU A 21 38.21 0.83 -7.86
N CYS A 22 38.08 2.13 -8.18
CA CYS A 22 36.83 2.76 -8.61
C CYS A 22 36.53 2.46 -10.08
N LEU A 23 36.47 1.18 -10.43
CA LEU A 23 36.06 0.73 -11.75
C LEU A 23 34.58 1.05 -12.03
N VAL A 24 34.24 1.14 -13.32
CA VAL A 24 32.85 1.31 -13.76
C VAL A 24 32.00 0.15 -13.22
N GLY A 25 30.95 0.48 -12.49
CA GLY A 25 30.06 -0.51 -11.86
C GLY A 25 30.40 -0.87 -10.41
N THR A 26 31.48 -0.33 -9.83
CA THR A 26 31.79 -0.50 -8.39
C THR A 26 30.75 0.20 -7.51
N CYS A 27 30.36 1.42 -7.87
CA CYS A 27 29.26 2.16 -7.23
C CYS A 27 28.06 2.29 -8.18
N TYR A 28 26.89 2.56 -7.61
CA TYR A 28 25.69 2.87 -8.37
C TYR A 28 25.92 4.07 -9.30
N ASP A 29 25.24 4.08 -10.45
CA ASP A 29 25.39 5.14 -11.44
C ASP A 29 25.11 6.53 -10.84
N GLY A 30 26.03 7.47 -11.06
CA GLY A 30 25.96 8.82 -10.46
C GLY A 30 26.39 8.91 -8.99
N VAL A 31 26.80 7.82 -8.33
CA VAL A 31 27.40 7.84 -6.99
C VAL A 31 28.91 8.01 -7.07
N ARG A 32 29.45 8.87 -6.20
CA ARG A 32 30.90 9.12 -6.13
C ARG A 32 31.62 7.92 -5.49
N CYS A 33 32.62 7.37 -6.19
CA CYS A 33 33.56 6.39 -5.64
C CYS A 33 34.85 7.08 -5.17
N GLN A 34 35.41 6.63 -4.05
CA GLN A 34 36.74 7.03 -3.57
C GLN A 34 37.48 5.86 -2.95
N LEU A 35 38.80 5.82 -3.16
CA LEU A 35 39.70 5.00 -2.37
C LEU A 35 40.00 5.70 -1.03
N MET A 36 39.86 4.97 0.08
CA MET A 36 40.24 5.45 1.42
C MET A 36 41.59 4.84 1.82
N ASN A 37 42.07 5.11 3.05
CA ASN A 37 43.41 4.73 3.51
C ASN A 37 43.67 3.21 3.59
N ASP A 38 42.63 2.41 3.40
CA ASP A 38 42.60 0.95 3.33
C ASP A 38 42.72 0.42 1.89
N ASP A 39 42.91 1.32 0.92
CA ASP A 39 42.93 1.06 -0.52
C ASP A 39 41.62 0.45 -1.07
N GLU A 40 40.57 0.34 -0.25
CA GLU A 40 39.28 -0.23 -0.63
C GLU A 40 38.35 0.85 -1.22
N PRO A 41 37.49 0.55 -2.22
CA PRO A 41 36.57 1.52 -2.78
C PRO A 41 35.37 1.77 -1.88
N HIS A 42 35.18 3.03 -1.49
CA HIS A 42 34.03 3.49 -0.71
C HIS A 42 33.07 4.27 -1.60
N CYS A 43 31.81 3.82 -1.65
CA CYS A 43 30.75 4.49 -2.36
C CYS A 43 30.10 5.57 -1.49
N GLY A 44 29.80 6.72 -2.11
CA GLY A 44 29.07 7.81 -1.49
C GLY A 44 27.56 7.54 -1.36
N LEU A 45 26.82 8.60 -1.05
CA LEU A 45 25.36 8.53 -0.95
C LEU A 45 24.71 8.29 -2.31
N CYS A 46 23.57 7.58 -2.30
CA CYS A 46 22.71 7.43 -3.45
C CYS A 46 22.22 8.78 -4.01
N PRO A 47 21.88 8.85 -5.30
CA PRO A 47 21.30 10.06 -5.90
C PRO A 47 20.00 10.48 -5.19
N VAL A 48 19.64 11.76 -5.34
CA VAL A 48 18.39 12.30 -4.75
C VAL A 48 17.19 11.46 -5.23
N GLY A 49 16.39 11.00 -4.28
CA GLY A 49 15.22 10.14 -4.56
C GLY A 49 15.52 8.65 -4.56
N TYR A 50 16.75 8.24 -4.21
CA TYR A 50 17.15 6.86 -4.02
C TYR A 50 17.67 6.63 -2.60
N ASP A 51 17.55 5.41 -2.10
CA ASP A 51 18.08 4.94 -0.82
C ASP A 51 18.93 3.68 -1.04
N GLY A 52 19.95 3.47 -0.20
CA GLY A 52 20.89 2.37 -0.35
C GLY A 52 22.26 2.67 0.26
N ASP A 53 23.22 1.79 0.00
CA ASP A 53 24.61 1.86 0.51
C ASP A 53 25.58 2.51 -0.49
N GLY A 54 25.08 3.02 -1.62
CA GLY A 54 25.91 3.61 -2.68
C GLY A 54 26.47 2.61 -3.68
N VAL A 55 26.54 1.32 -3.33
CA VAL A 55 26.80 0.22 -4.28
C VAL A 55 25.49 -0.18 -4.93
N SER A 56 24.45 -0.36 -4.13
CA SER A 56 23.09 -0.64 -4.55
C SER A 56 22.16 0.48 -4.11
N CYS A 57 21.57 1.18 -5.07
CA CYS A 57 20.59 2.23 -4.81
C CYS A 57 19.24 1.86 -5.43
N GLY A 58 18.20 1.83 -4.60
CA GLY A 58 16.82 1.65 -5.02
C GLY A 58 16.07 2.98 -5.00
N LYS A 59 15.14 3.19 -5.93
CA LYS A 59 14.28 4.38 -5.90
C LYS A 59 13.49 4.38 -4.59
N ARG A 60 13.57 5.48 -3.85
CA ARG A 60 12.84 5.66 -2.59
C ARG A 60 11.36 5.46 -2.85
N ASN A 61 10.76 4.51 -2.15
CA ASN A 61 9.34 4.25 -2.26
C ASN A 61 8.61 4.99 -1.14
N ALA A 62 7.83 6.02 -1.50
CA ALA A 62 7.03 6.76 -0.54
C ALA A 62 5.99 5.88 0.19
N CYS A 63 5.65 4.71 -0.36
CA CYS A 63 4.78 3.72 0.29
C CYS A 63 5.42 3.02 1.51
N ASP A 64 6.75 3.04 1.67
CA ASP A 64 7.43 2.39 2.79
C ASP A 64 7.03 3.01 4.15
N LYS A 65 6.64 4.29 4.13
CA LYS A 65 6.09 5.00 5.29
C LYS A 65 4.63 4.64 5.59
N LYS A 66 4.04 3.72 4.82
CA LYS A 66 2.64 3.28 4.90
C LYS A 66 1.65 4.47 5.00
N PRO A 67 1.64 5.38 4.02
CA PRO A 67 0.86 6.62 4.10
C PRO A 67 -0.65 6.43 3.82
N CYS A 68 -1.05 5.25 3.35
CA CYS A 68 -2.44 4.90 3.07
C CYS A 68 -3.11 4.28 4.29
N TYR A 69 -4.44 4.32 4.32
CA TYR A 69 -5.22 3.66 5.36
C TYR A 69 -4.89 2.16 5.44
N ALA A 70 -5.00 1.57 6.62
CA ALA A 70 -4.67 0.16 6.83
C ALA A 70 -5.48 -0.74 5.89
N GLY A 71 -4.79 -1.59 5.12
CA GLY A 71 -5.40 -2.47 4.12
C GLY A 71 -5.70 -1.81 2.77
N VAL A 72 -5.45 -0.50 2.60
CA VAL A 72 -5.55 0.17 1.31
C VAL A 72 -4.23 0.03 0.55
N GLN A 73 -4.33 -0.35 -0.73
CA GLN A 73 -3.17 -0.49 -1.61
C GLN A 73 -2.47 0.87 -1.80
N CYS A 74 -1.15 0.89 -1.63
CA CYS A 74 -0.30 2.02 -1.98
C CYS A 74 0.44 1.74 -3.29
N SER A 75 0.57 2.75 -4.15
CA SER A 75 1.40 2.71 -5.35
C SER A 75 2.37 3.89 -5.39
N ALA A 76 3.62 3.65 -5.75
CA ALA A 76 4.61 4.71 -5.97
C ALA A 76 4.21 5.56 -7.19
N ARG A 77 4.50 6.85 -7.15
CA ARG A 77 4.26 7.80 -8.26
C ARG A 77 5.47 8.67 -8.51
N ASP A 78 5.52 9.26 -9.70
CA ASP A 78 6.62 10.15 -10.12
C ASP A 78 6.38 11.63 -9.77
N ASP A 79 5.14 12.00 -9.48
CA ASP A 79 4.72 13.33 -9.07
C ASP A 79 4.52 13.44 -7.56
N TYR A 80 4.78 14.61 -6.97
CA TYR A 80 4.53 14.86 -5.54
C TYR A 80 3.06 14.52 -5.17
N PRO A 81 2.80 13.72 -4.11
CA PRO A 81 3.71 13.37 -3.00
C PRO A 81 4.51 12.07 -3.19
N TYR A 82 4.66 11.61 -4.43
CA TYR A 82 5.38 10.41 -4.89
C TYR A 82 4.72 9.08 -4.52
N TYR A 83 3.43 9.13 -4.14
CA TYR A 83 2.59 7.95 -3.94
C TYR A 83 1.13 8.26 -4.21
N GLY A 84 0.34 7.22 -4.44
CA GLY A 84 -1.12 7.24 -4.45
C GLY A 84 -1.69 6.14 -3.58
N CYS A 85 -2.88 6.39 -3.03
CA CYS A 85 -3.67 5.39 -2.29
C CYS A 85 -4.85 4.93 -3.13
N GLY A 86 -5.17 3.64 -3.04
CA GLY A 86 -6.38 3.06 -3.62
C GLY A 86 -7.65 3.47 -2.86
N SER A 87 -8.77 2.85 -3.21
CA SER A 87 -10.06 3.07 -2.54
C SER A 87 -10.06 2.56 -1.09
N CYS A 88 -10.88 3.20 -0.24
CA CYS A 88 -11.15 2.72 1.10
C CYS A 88 -11.79 1.31 1.10
N PRO A 89 -11.61 0.51 2.17
CA PRO A 89 -12.27 -0.79 2.31
C PRO A 89 -13.80 -0.68 2.24
N ALA A 90 -14.47 -1.80 1.93
CA ALA A 90 -15.92 -1.87 1.92
C ALA A 90 -16.51 -1.45 3.28
N GLY A 91 -17.63 -0.72 3.27
CA GLY A 91 -18.21 -0.11 4.48
C GLY A 91 -17.56 1.21 4.94
N TYR A 92 -16.51 1.68 4.25
CA TYR A 92 -15.84 2.95 4.54
C TYR A 92 -15.86 3.89 3.31
N ASP A 93 -15.82 5.20 3.58
CA ASP A 93 -15.66 6.28 2.60
C ASP A 93 -14.40 7.10 2.91
N GLY A 94 -13.85 7.77 1.89
CA GLY A 94 -12.70 8.65 2.03
C GLY A 94 -11.77 8.65 0.82
N ASP A 95 -10.57 9.22 0.99
CA ASP A 95 -9.57 9.43 -0.07
C ASP A 95 -8.52 8.30 -0.13
N GLY A 96 -8.70 7.22 0.62
CA GLY A 96 -7.75 6.11 0.73
C GLY A 96 -6.58 6.36 1.69
N ARG A 97 -6.31 7.62 2.05
CA ARG A 97 -5.38 7.99 3.15
C ARG A 97 -6.11 8.03 4.47
N LYS A 98 -7.29 8.65 4.47
CA LYS A 98 -8.22 8.70 5.58
C LYS A 98 -9.51 8.03 5.13
N CYS A 99 -9.89 6.98 5.84
CA CYS A 99 -11.13 6.27 5.64
C CYS A 99 -11.96 6.34 6.92
N TRP A 100 -13.26 6.57 6.79
CA TRP A 100 -14.22 6.59 7.89
C TRP A 100 -15.43 5.72 7.56
N LYS A 101 -16.12 5.26 8.60
CA LYS A 101 -17.30 4.39 8.45
C LYS A 101 -18.37 5.11 7.63
N LYS A 102 -18.92 4.42 6.63
CA LYS A 102 -20.11 4.89 5.92
C LYS A 102 -21.27 4.98 6.89
N ASP A 103 -21.92 6.13 6.93
CA ASP A 103 -23.19 6.25 7.63
C ASP A 103 -24.33 5.75 6.73
N LEU A 104 -24.48 4.43 6.68
CA LEU A 104 -25.56 3.77 5.95
C LEU A 104 -26.91 3.97 6.65
N CYS A 105 -26.91 4.18 7.96
CA CYS A 105 -28.11 4.46 8.74
C CYS A 105 -28.74 5.80 8.35
N ALA A 106 -27.93 6.84 8.09
CA ALA A 106 -28.40 8.13 7.59
C ALA A 106 -29.13 8.03 6.23
N ARG A 107 -28.91 6.96 5.47
CA ARG A 107 -29.60 6.71 4.19
C ARG A 107 -30.98 6.06 4.37
N ARG A 108 -31.52 6.07 5.61
CA ARG A 108 -32.78 5.40 5.97
C ARG A 108 -32.76 3.94 5.56
N ALA A 109 -31.64 3.28 5.88
CA ALA A 109 -31.52 1.84 5.70
C ALA A 109 -32.66 1.17 6.46
N CYS A 110 -32.74 1.31 7.79
CA CYS A 110 -33.79 0.63 8.57
C CYS A 110 -35.21 1.21 8.42
N PHE A 111 -36.21 0.38 8.76
CA PHE A 111 -37.61 0.80 8.88
C PHE A 111 -37.74 2.03 9.81
N PRO A 112 -38.63 3.00 9.51
CA PRO A 112 -38.79 4.19 10.35
C PRO A 112 -39.04 3.85 11.83
N GLY A 113 -38.22 4.41 12.72
CA GLY A 113 -38.33 4.16 14.17
C GLY A 113 -37.55 2.93 14.66
N VAL A 114 -36.99 2.12 13.77
CA VAL A 114 -36.09 1.01 14.14
C VAL A 114 -34.68 1.52 14.40
N THR A 115 -34.03 0.99 15.43
CA THR A 115 -32.63 1.31 15.73
C THR A 115 -31.72 0.80 14.61
N CYS A 116 -30.80 1.63 14.15
CA CYS A 116 -29.78 1.26 13.18
C CYS A 116 -28.39 1.38 13.80
N LYS A 117 -27.53 0.38 13.60
CA LYS A 117 -26.15 0.37 14.07
C LYS A 117 -25.20 -0.01 12.95
N TRP A 118 -24.03 0.62 12.87
CA TRP A 118 -23.00 0.21 11.93
C TRP A 118 -22.36 -1.12 12.37
N THR A 119 -22.08 -1.99 11.40
CA THR A 119 -21.39 -3.28 11.61
C THR A 119 -20.20 -3.42 10.66
N ALA A 120 -19.23 -4.29 11.01
CA ALA A 120 -18.02 -4.49 10.21
C ALA A 120 -18.22 -5.46 9.03
N GLU A 121 -19.30 -6.22 9.04
CA GLU A 121 -19.65 -7.21 8.01
C GLU A 121 -20.67 -6.60 7.06
N SER A 122 -20.66 -7.05 5.79
CA SER A 122 -21.71 -6.67 4.84
C SER A 122 -23.09 -7.02 5.42
N PRO A 123 -24.06 -6.09 5.42
CA PRO A 123 -24.10 -4.87 4.60
C PRO A 123 -23.60 -3.59 5.28
N PHE A 124 -22.82 -3.72 6.36
CA PHE A 124 -22.22 -2.67 7.18
C PHE A 124 -23.21 -1.85 8.02
N PHE A 125 -24.41 -2.40 8.20
CA PHE A 125 -25.36 -1.96 9.20
C PHE A 125 -26.20 -3.13 9.67
N GLU A 126 -26.80 -2.98 10.84
CA GLU A 126 -27.76 -3.91 11.44
C GLU A 126 -28.96 -3.10 11.92
N CYS A 127 -30.16 -3.58 11.56
CA CYS A 127 -31.42 -3.04 12.04
C CYS A 127 -31.88 -3.81 13.27
N GLY A 128 -32.50 -3.11 14.22
CA GLY A 128 -33.22 -3.74 15.32
C GLY A 128 -34.55 -4.37 14.85
N SER A 129 -35.29 -4.94 15.80
CA SER A 129 -36.59 -5.55 15.56
C SER A 129 -37.65 -4.57 15.10
N CYS A 130 -38.68 -5.08 14.41
CA CYS A 130 -39.82 -4.28 14.00
C CYS A 130 -40.57 -3.64 15.19
N PRO A 131 -41.14 -2.44 15.03
CA PRO A 131 -42.00 -1.84 16.04
C PRO A 131 -43.25 -2.68 16.31
N VAL A 132 -43.88 -2.50 17.48
CA VAL A 132 -45.14 -3.18 17.82
C VAL A 132 -46.22 -2.91 16.76
N GLY A 133 -46.97 -3.94 16.37
CA GLY A 133 -47.96 -3.89 15.30
C GLY A 133 -47.38 -4.12 13.90
N TYR A 134 -46.09 -4.45 13.81
CA TYR A 134 -45.43 -4.85 12.58
C TYR A 134 -44.76 -6.23 12.74
N GLU A 135 -44.81 -7.05 11.68
CA GLU A 135 -44.15 -8.36 11.61
C GLU A 135 -42.92 -8.35 10.68
N GLU A 136 -41.94 -9.21 10.97
CA GLU A 136 -40.75 -9.46 10.14
C GLU A 136 -41.05 -10.60 9.14
N GLU A 137 -40.93 -10.35 7.82
CA GLU A 137 -40.95 -11.44 6.84
C GLU A 137 -39.55 -11.83 6.31
N GLY A 138 -39.20 -13.11 6.49
CA GLY A 138 -38.30 -13.87 5.62
C GLY A 138 -36.77 -13.71 5.82
N PRO A 139 -35.97 -14.64 5.27
CA PRO A 139 -34.52 -14.63 5.42
C PRO A 139 -33.90 -13.47 4.62
N VAL A 140 -32.98 -12.76 5.27
CA VAL A 140 -32.06 -11.77 4.69
C VAL A 140 -31.39 -12.35 3.45
N ARG A 141 -31.96 -12.12 2.26
CA ARG A 141 -31.28 -12.41 1.00
C ARG A 141 -30.44 -11.21 0.62
N GLU A 142 -29.22 -11.52 0.20
CA GLU A 142 -28.04 -10.68 -0.03
C GLU A 142 -28.22 -9.48 -0.99
N THR A 143 -29.43 -9.25 -1.49
CA THR A 143 -29.80 -8.16 -2.41
C THR A 143 -30.98 -7.31 -1.95
N SER A 144 -31.68 -7.68 -0.88
CA SER A 144 -32.78 -6.91 -0.28
C SER A 144 -32.44 -6.58 1.18
N LEU A 145 -31.89 -5.38 1.36
CA LEU A 145 -31.20 -4.92 2.56
C LEU A 145 -32.06 -4.71 3.81
N LEU A 146 -33.31 -5.18 3.88
CA LEU A 146 -34.17 -4.95 5.04
C LEU A 146 -35.15 -6.07 5.33
N PRO A 147 -35.37 -6.45 6.61
CA PRO A 147 -36.65 -6.99 7.02
C PRO A 147 -37.69 -5.91 6.75
N TRP A 148 -38.65 -6.25 5.89
CA TRP A 148 -39.77 -5.36 5.64
C TRP A 148 -40.72 -5.52 6.84
N CYS A 149 -40.72 -4.53 7.73
CA CYS A 149 -41.77 -4.44 8.74
C CYS A 149 -43.08 -4.12 8.03
N TYR A 150 -44.04 -5.06 8.03
CA TYR A 150 -45.39 -4.86 7.49
C TYR A 150 -46.41 -4.75 8.62
N LEU A 151 -47.42 -3.89 8.44
CA LEU A 151 -48.53 -3.75 9.39
C LEU A 151 -49.25 -5.09 9.53
N GLN A 152 -49.38 -5.58 10.77
CA GLN A 152 -50.33 -6.64 11.07
C GLN A 152 -51.74 -6.08 10.82
N VAL A 153 -52.40 -6.57 9.79
CA VAL A 153 -53.83 -6.32 9.58
C VAL A 153 -54.55 -7.48 10.25
N ASP A 154 -54.97 -7.28 11.50
CA ASP A 154 -55.84 -8.23 12.19
C ASP A 154 -57.11 -8.44 11.34
N GLY A 155 -57.34 -9.68 10.87
CA GLY A 155 -58.51 -10.09 10.11
C GLY A 155 -59.71 -10.43 10.99
#